data_AF-A0A1Z9QHD2-F1
#
_entry.id   AF-A0A1Z9QHD2-F1
#
_cell.length_a   1.000
_cell.length_b   1.000
_cell.length_c   1.000
_cell.angle_alpha   90.00
_cell.angle_beta   90.00
_cell.angle_gamma   90.00
#
_symmetry.space_group_name_H-M   'P 1'
#
loop_
_entity.id
_entity.type
_entity.pdbx_description
1 polymer ?
#
loop_
_entity_poly.entity_id
_entity_poly.type
_entity_poly.pdbx_seq_one_letter_code
_entity_poly.pdbx_strand_id
1 'polypeptide(L)'
;MASEAATQRTLQSKHPRSTATIPRIPENSMARFKIDGDRLKLGSKVIANIHGDRVREGTGSGTLCNIHGDRVREGTGSKVLFNLHRDELRLGTSSSKIATMADVHAAIDGPGGITKAAMWFWFVR
;
A
#
# COMPACT_ATOMS: atom_id res chain seq x y z
N MET A 1 51.03 -12.15 60.75
CA MET A 1 50.06 -13.01 60.04
C MET A 1 49.50 -12.19 58.90
N ALA A 2 49.91 -12.51 57.67
CA ALA A 2 49.35 -11.93 56.46
C ALA A 2 48.10 -12.74 56.06
N SER A 3 47.03 -12.06 55.68
CA SER A 3 45.89 -12.65 54.98
C SER A 3 45.25 -11.50 54.18
N GLU A 4 45.57 -11.37 52.89
CA GLU A 4 45.02 -12.05 51.71
C GLU A 4 43.89 -11.25 51.07
N ALA A 5 43.92 -11.31 49.73
CA ALA A 5 43.38 -10.32 48.83
C ALA A 5 41.88 -10.46 48.54
N ALA A 6 41.32 -9.35 48.10
CA ALA A 6 40.36 -9.18 47.01
C ALA A 6 39.22 -10.19 46.83
N THR A 7 37.98 -9.70 46.81
CA THR A 7 37.02 -10.02 45.74
C THR A 7 36.00 -8.89 45.62
N GLN A 8 36.06 -8.18 44.49
CA GLN A 8 34.97 -7.36 43.98
C GLN A 8 33.91 -8.28 43.36
N ARG A 9 32.61 -8.02 43.62
CA ARG A 9 31.56 -8.45 42.68
C ARG A 9 30.35 -7.51 42.70
N THR A 10 30.33 -6.67 41.68
CA THR A 10 29.28 -5.80 41.19
C THR A 10 28.06 -6.59 40.73
N LEU A 11 26.84 -6.21 41.13
CA LEU A 11 25.62 -6.49 40.36
C LEU A 11 24.63 -5.31 40.51
N GLN A 12 24.75 -4.34 39.59
CA GLN A 12 23.67 -3.40 39.28
C GLN A 12 22.51 -4.17 38.63
N SER A 13 21.38 -4.28 39.32
CA SER A 13 20.12 -4.71 38.72
C SER A 13 19.57 -3.59 37.82
N LYS A 14 19.91 -3.66 36.54
CA LYS A 14 19.20 -2.92 35.47
C LYS A 14 17.96 -3.72 35.08
N HIS A 15 16.78 -3.23 35.43
CA HIS A 15 15.52 -3.69 34.84
C HIS A 15 14.93 -2.57 33.98
N PRO A 16 15.27 -2.48 32.68
CA PRO A 16 14.45 -1.69 31.76
C PRO A 16 13.11 -2.41 31.56
N ARG A 17 12.04 -1.71 31.95
CA ARG A 17 10.64 -2.08 31.76
C ARG A 17 10.36 -2.16 30.24
N SER A 18 9.72 -3.25 29.82
CA SER A 18 9.51 -3.68 28.43
C SER A 18 9.21 -2.58 27.41
N THR A 19 10.09 -2.42 26.42
CA THR A 19 9.70 -1.97 25.09
C THR A 19 9.09 -3.18 24.39
N ALA A 20 7.78 -3.19 24.22
CA ALA A 20 7.13 -4.08 23.26
C ALA A 20 7.58 -3.67 21.86
N THR A 21 8.69 -4.24 21.39
CA THR A 21 9.02 -4.20 19.97
C THR A 21 7.93 -4.98 19.25
N ILE A 22 7.02 -4.25 18.62
CA ILE A 22 6.06 -4.76 17.64
C ILE A 22 6.83 -5.71 16.71
N PRO A 23 6.38 -6.95 16.48
CA PRO A 23 7.07 -7.83 15.55
C PRO A 23 7.13 -7.14 14.19
N ARG A 24 8.36 -6.85 13.75
CA ARG A 24 8.67 -6.38 12.41
C ARG A 24 8.24 -7.47 11.46
N ILE A 25 7.05 -7.32 10.88
CA ILE A 25 6.58 -8.21 9.81
C ILE A 25 7.66 -8.14 8.72
N PRO A 26 8.26 -9.27 8.32
CA PRO A 26 9.36 -9.27 7.35
C PRO A 26 8.87 -8.66 6.04
N GLU A 27 9.61 -7.64 5.59
CA GLU A 27 9.40 -6.81 4.41
C GLU A 27 9.78 -7.59 3.13
N ASN A 28 9.18 -8.76 2.97
CA ASN A 28 9.34 -9.64 1.80
C ASN A 28 8.03 -9.78 1.02
N SER A 29 7.10 -8.84 1.18
CA SER A 29 5.90 -8.75 0.37
C SER A 29 6.31 -8.60 -1.10
N MET A 30 6.06 -9.64 -1.91
CA MET A 30 6.32 -9.68 -3.35
C MET A 30 5.70 -8.49 -4.14
N ALA A 31 4.73 -7.80 -3.54
CA ALA A 31 4.16 -6.59 -4.10
C ALA A 31 5.10 -5.39 -3.90
N ARG A 32 5.68 -4.91 -5.01
CA ARG A 32 6.48 -3.67 -5.05
C ARG A 32 5.66 -2.44 -4.65
N PHE A 33 4.34 -2.52 -4.84
CA PHE A 33 3.39 -1.45 -4.57
C PHE A 33 2.56 -1.74 -3.33
N LYS A 34 2.33 -0.71 -2.52
CA LYS A 34 1.52 -0.80 -1.29
C LYS A 34 0.60 0.41 -1.16
N ILE A 35 -0.63 0.16 -0.75
CA ILE A 35 -1.56 1.20 -0.29
C ILE A 35 -1.36 1.40 1.21
N ASP A 36 -1.05 2.63 1.58
CA ASP A 36 -0.83 3.10 2.94
C ASP A 36 -1.77 4.28 3.19
N GLY A 37 -2.94 4.01 3.78
CA GLY A 37 -4.02 4.97 3.90
C GLY A 37 -4.56 5.40 2.53
N ASP A 38 -4.37 6.66 2.19
CA ASP A 38 -4.78 7.28 0.93
C ASP A 38 -3.68 7.28 -0.14
N ARG A 39 -2.51 6.69 0.13
CA ARG A 39 -1.33 6.78 -0.76
C ARG A 39 -0.95 5.44 -1.35
N LEU A 40 -0.61 5.47 -2.64
CA LEU A 40 0.13 4.39 -3.29
C LEU A 40 1.62 4.65 -3.16
N LYS A 41 2.33 3.67 -2.62
CA LYS A 41 3.77 3.73 -2.38
C LYS A 41 4.50 2.66 -3.17
N LEU A 42 5.65 3.03 -3.71
CA LEU A 42 6.68 2.13 -4.23
C LEU A 42 7.88 2.22 -3.27
N GLY A 43 7.96 1.27 -2.34
CA GLY A 43 8.85 1.37 -1.18
C GLY A 43 8.53 2.60 -0.32
N SER A 44 9.50 3.52 -0.18
CA SER A 44 9.33 4.77 0.58
C SER A 44 8.71 5.92 -0.23
N LYS A 45 8.66 5.81 -1.58
CA LYS A 45 8.19 6.89 -2.46
C LYS A 45 6.67 6.83 -2.64
N VAL A 46 5.99 7.96 -2.47
CA VAL A 46 4.57 8.12 -2.84
C VAL A 46 4.49 8.41 -4.34
N ILE A 47 3.73 7.60 -5.07
CA ILE A 47 3.56 7.73 -6.53
C ILE A 47 2.13 8.08 -6.93
N ALA A 48 1.16 7.89 -6.03
CA ALA A 48 -0.20 8.37 -6.20
C ALA A 48 -0.85 8.65 -4.85
N ASN A 49 -1.86 9.52 -4.87
CA ASN A 49 -2.72 9.77 -3.72
C ASN A 49 -4.20 9.72 -4.10
N ILE A 50 -5.04 9.40 -3.12
CA ILE A 50 -6.49 9.34 -3.25
C ILE A 50 -7.05 10.58 -2.57
N HIS A 51 -7.90 11.31 -3.27
CA HIS A 51 -8.61 12.43 -2.69
C HIS A 51 -10.08 12.39 -3.11
N GLY A 52 -10.94 11.93 -2.19
CA GLY A 52 -12.34 11.64 -2.48
C GLY A 52 -12.45 10.50 -3.48
N ASP A 53 -13.07 10.79 -4.62
CA ASP A 53 -13.28 9.86 -5.74
C ASP A 53 -12.15 9.87 -6.78
N ARG A 54 -11.08 10.65 -6.54
CA ARG A 54 -10.01 10.86 -7.52
C ARG A 54 -8.72 10.18 -7.11
N VAL A 55 -8.05 9.59 -8.09
CA VAL A 55 -6.64 9.19 -7.99
C VAL A 55 -5.79 10.26 -8.66
N ARG A 56 -4.80 10.74 -7.92
CA ARG A 56 -3.90 11.82 -8.31
C ARG A 56 -2.46 11.33 -8.39
N GLU A 57 -1.66 11.98 -9.22
CA GLU A 57 -0.24 11.66 -9.40
C GLU A 57 0.61 12.18 -8.22
N GLY A 58 1.49 11.31 -7.72
CA GLY A 58 2.45 11.63 -6.66
C GLY A 58 1.78 12.20 -5.43
N THR A 59 2.27 13.35 -4.97
CA THR A 59 1.67 14.17 -3.89
C THR A 59 0.97 15.41 -4.42
N GLY A 60 0.80 15.54 -5.74
CA GLY A 60 0.21 16.71 -6.39
C GLY A 60 -1.31 16.67 -6.48
N SER A 61 -1.87 17.68 -7.17
CA SER A 61 -3.30 17.83 -7.44
C SER A 61 -3.75 17.29 -8.81
N GLY A 62 -2.81 16.88 -9.67
CA GLY A 62 -3.07 16.36 -11.01
C GLY A 62 -3.88 15.06 -10.94
N THR A 63 -5.11 15.09 -11.45
CA THR A 63 -6.02 13.93 -11.42
C THR A 63 -5.75 13.03 -12.62
N LEU A 64 -5.38 11.77 -12.34
CA LEU A 64 -5.17 10.74 -13.36
C LEU A 64 -6.47 10.07 -13.75
N CYS A 65 -7.31 9.78 -12.76
CA CYS A 65 -8.64 9.25 -12.97
C CYS A 65 -9.60 9.61 -11.84
N ASN A 66 -10.88 9.50 -12.15
CA ASN A 66 -11.97 9.58 -11.18
C ASN A 66 -12.79 8.28 -11.17
N ILE A 67 -13.34 7.98 -10.01
CA ILE A 67 -14.09 6.75 -9.74
C ILE A 67 -15.55 7.15 -9.58
N HIS A 68 -16.41 6.56 -10.39
CA HIS A 68 -17.84 6.81 -10.34
C HIS A 68 -18.60 5.48 -10.36
N GLY A 69 -19.02 5.04 -9.17
CA GLY A 69 -19.64 3.73 -8.98
C GLY A 69 -18.65 2.59 -9.26
N ASP A 70 -18.98 1.75 -10.23
CA ASP A 70 -18.16 0.63 -10.71
C ASP A 70 -17.20 1.01 -11.85
N ARG A 71 -17.13 2.30 -12.22
CA ARG A 71 -16.35 2.76 -13.38
C ARG A 71 -15.20 3.64 -12.95
N VAL A 72 -14.06 3.45 -13.61
CA VAL A 72 -12.91 4.35 -13.54
C VAL A 72 -12.82 5.14 -14.84
N ARG A 73 -12.75 6.45 -14.72
CA ARG A 73 -12.79 7.40 -15.84
C ARG A 73 -11.51 8.22 -15.91
N GLU A 74 -11.12 8.60 -17.12
CA GLU A 74 -9.89 9.36 -17.39
C GLU A 74 -9.97 10.79 -16.85
N GLY A 75 -8.92 11.21 -16.12
CA GLY A 75 -8.79 12.54 -15.54
C GLY A 75 -10.02 12.96 -14.74
N THR A 76 -10.60 14.10 -15.09
CA THR A 76 -11.87 14.61 -14.55
C THR A 76 -13.04 14.42 -15.53
N GLY A 77 -12.83 13.73 -16.65
CA GLY A 77 -13.81 13.56 -17.71
C GLY A 77 -14.75 12.37 -17.51
N SER A 78 -15.53 12.08 -18.56
CA SER A 78 -16.51 10.98 -18.60
C SER A 78 -16.07 9.74 -19.35
N LYS A 79 -14.87 9.75 -19.96
CA LYS A 79 -14.33 8.62 -20.72
C LYS A 79 -13.99 7.47 -19.77
N VAL A 80 -14.69 6.35 -19.88
CA VAL A 80 -14.45 5.16 -19.04
C VAL A 80 -13.21 4.44 -19.53
N LEU A 81 -12.24 4.24 -18.64
CA LEU A 81 -11.03 3.46 -18.88
C LEU A 81 -11.30 1.98 -18.67
N PHE A 82 -11.94 1.64 -17.54
CA PHE A 82 -12.41 0.30 -17.25
C PHE A 82 -13.57 0.33 -16.26
N ASN A 83 -14.29 -0.78 -16.17
CA ASN A 83 -15.29 -1.04 -15.15
C ASN A 83 -14.94 -2.29 -14.34
N LEU A 84 -15.37 -2.32 -13.08
CA LEU A 84 -15.26 -3.48 -12.21
C LEU A 84 -16.61 -4.18 -12.13
N HIS A 85 -16.69 -5.38 -12.71
CA HIS A 85 -17.91 -6.18 -12.69
C HIS A 85 -17.66 -7.51 -11.99
N ARG A 86 -18.27 -7.69 -10.81
CA ARG A 86 -17.90 -8.74 -9.85
C ARG A 86 -16.42 -8.59 -9.49
N ASP A 87 -15.59 -9.55 -9.89
CA ASP A 87 -14.14 -9.55 -9.65
C ASP A 87 -13.32 -9.32 -10.92
N GLU A 88 -13.98 -8.97 -12.03
CA GLU A 88 -13.32 -8.75 -13.33
C GLU A 88 -13.20 -7.26 -13.64
N LEU A 89 -11.99 -6.83 -13.97
CA LEU A 89 -11.76 -5.53 -14.60
C LEU A 89 -12.01 -5.70 -16.10
N ARG A 90 -12.88 -4.86 -16.67
CA ARG A 90 -13.28 -4.90 -18.08
C ARG A 90 -13.00 -3.57 -18.77
N LEU A 91 -12.47 -3.62 -19.98
CA LEU A 91 -12.04 -2.42 -20.71
C LEU A 91 -13.22 -1.53 -21.11
N GLY A 92 -13.09 -0.22 -20.86
CA GLY A 92 -14.12 0.76 -21.19
C GLY A 92 -15.48 0.37 -20.65
N THR A 93 -16.47 0.32 -21.54
CA THR A 93 -17.84 -0.14 -21.25
C THR A 93 -18.16 -1.51 -21.86
N SER A 94 -17.16 -2.22 -22.39
CA SER A 94 -17.37 -3.52 -23.04
C SER A 94 -17.33 -4.68 -22.03
N SER A 95 -17.54 -5.90 -22.53
CA SER A 95 -17.39 -7.15 -21.76
C SER A 95 -15.96 -7.71 -21.79
N SER A 96 -15.02 -7.03 -22.44
CA SER A 96 -13.65 -7.53 -22.62
C SER A 96 -12.86 -7.45 -21.31
N LYS A 97 -12.57 -8.60 -20.70
CA LYS A 97 -11.75 -8.69 -19.48
C LYS A 97 -10.29 -8.28 -19.76
N ILE A 98 -9.73 -7.50 -18.83
CA ILE A 98 -8.31 -7.09 -18.84
C ILE A 98 -7.50 -7.66 -17.67
N ALA A 99 -8.15 -7.93 -16.54
CA ALA A 99 -7.56 -8.53 -15.34
C ALA A 99 -8.66 -8.94 -14.36
N THR A 100 -8.28 -9.61 -13.29
CA THR A 100 -9.13 -9.89 -12.13
C THR A 100 -8.67 -9.10 -10.90
N MET A 101 -9.55 -8.96 -9.90
CA MET A 101 -9.17 -8.38 -8.61
C MET A 101 -8.10 -9.21 -7.90
N ALA A 102 -8.00 -10.52 -8.17
CA ALA A 102 -6.92 -11.35 -7.67
C ALA A 102 -5.55 -10.90 -8.22
N ASP A 103 -5.46 -10.58 -9.51
CA ASP A 103 -4.24 -10.04 -10.13
C ASP A 103 -3.87 -8.68 -9.52
N VAL A 104 -4.87 -7.83 -9.29
CA VAL A 104 -4.71 -6.52 -8.64
C VAL A 104 -4.20 -6.68 -7.20
N HIS A 105 -4.76 -7.62 -6.45
CA HIS A 105 -4.37 -7.91 -5.06
C HIS A 105 -2.98 -8.53 -4.96
N ALA A 106 -2.58 -9.34 -5.94
CA ALA A 106 -1.22 -9.88 -6.01
C ALA A 106 -0.19 -8.78 -6.30
N ALA A 107 -0.55 -7.76 -7.09
CA ALA A 107 0.35 -6.70 -7.48
C ALA A 107 0.47 -5.54 -6.46
N ILE A 108 -0.61 -5.24 -5.74
CA ILE A 108 -0.68 -4.12 -4.79
C ILE A 108 -1.16 -4.60 -3.43
N ASP A 109 -0.26 -4.51 -2.44
CA ASP A 109 -0.55 -4.79 -1.04
C ASP A 109 -1.42 -3.68 -0.40
N GLY A 110 -2.18 -4.03 0.63
CA GLY A 110 -3.05 -3.11 1.38
C GLY A 110 -4.53 -3.23 1.01
N PRO A 111 -5.42 -2.46 1.63
CA PRO A 111 -6.85 -2.50 1.32
C PRO A 111 -7.18 -1.74 0.02
N GLY A 112 -8.36 -2.00 -0.54
CA GLY A 112 -8.92 -1.20 -1.64
C GLY A 112 -9.58 -2.06 -2.71
N GLY A 113 -10.82 -1.69 -3.05
CA GLY A 113 -11.58 -2.28 -4.15
C GLY A 113 -11.25 -1.60 -5.48
N ILE A 114 -12.24 -0.96 -6.10
CA ILE A 114 -12.07 -0.26 -7.38
C ILE A 114 -10.96 0.81 -7.36
N THR A 115 -10.70 1.45 -6.22
CA THR A 115 -9.60 2.41 -6.09
C THR A 115 -8.24 1.76 -6.26
N LYS A 116 -8.05 0.56 -5.70
CA LYS A 116 -6.83 -0.22 -5.90
C LYS A 116 -6.71 -0.67 -7.36
N ALA A 117 -7.83 -1.09 -7.97
CA ALA A 117 -7.86 -1.41 -9.40
C ALA A 117 -7.47 -0.20 -10.27
N ALA A 118 -7.90 1.01 -9.90
CA ALA A 118 -7.55 2.24 -10.61
C ALA A 118 -6.04 2.52 -10.55
N MET A 119 -5.45 2.36 -9.37
CA MET A 119 -4.02 2.45 -9.15
C MET A 119 -3.23 1.39 -9.93
N TRP A 120 -3.71 0.15 -9.94
CA TRP A 120 -3.10 -0.93 -10.71
C TRP A 120 -3.09 -0.62 -12.21
N PHE A 121 -4.21 -0.14 -12.75
CA PHE A 121 -4.34 0.19 -14.16
C PHE A 121 -3.33 1.26 -14.63
N TRP A 122 -2.99 2.24 -13.77
CA TRP A 122 -2.09 3.34 -14.14
C TRP A 122 -0.62 3.09 -13.87
N PHE A 123 -0.28 2.34 -12.82
CA PHE A 123 1.11 2.26 -12.33
C PHE A 123 1.73 0.87 -12.44
N VAL A 124 0.93 -0.18 -12.69
CA VAL A 124 1.40 -1.56 -12.73
C VAL A 124 1.24 -2.17 -14.11
N ARG A 125 0.08 -1.97 -14.74
CA ARG A 125 -0.24 -2.53 -16.05
C ARG A 125 0.57 -1.90 -17.18
#